data_AF-A0A660UU36-F1
#
_entry.id   AF-A0A660UU36-F1
#
_cell.length_a   1.000
_cell.length_b   1.000
_cell.length_c   1.000
_cell.angle_alpha   90.00
_cell.angle_beta   90.00
_cell.angle_gamma   90.00
#
_symmetry.space_group_name_H-M   'P 1'
#
loop_
_entity.id
_entity.type
_entity.pdbx_description
1 polymer ?
#
loop_
_entity_poly.entity_id
_entity_poly.type
_entity_poly.pdbx_seq_one_letter_code
_entity_poly.pdbx_strand_id
1 'polypeptide(L)'
;MKRLCLLIIPVAFSLFSCQVALGVERFPPPDFESGHQLPQTTYPPAREGVYEYIDVAVLLGALSLSSYLVLRRRSRREIFALMLFSLLYFGFWRKGCICPVGAGQNIVLSVFDSSYAVPFVVVLFFLLPLVFTLFFGRTFCAAVCPLGAIQDLVVLKPTAVPFWLESTLRLLAYLYLGAAVLLAATGSAFIICRYDPFVSFFRVSGNLNVLIIGACLLVIGVFVGRPYCRFLCPYGVILRQLSRVSKWRVTITPDECINCRLCEDSCPFGAIRGSTTDWPKRDYNKSKTRLAVLIILAPVLALSGALATRTASGWLSRAHPTVRLADRVYLEESGKVADTTDASLAFRGSGKPIEELYTDASNIQAKIGLGSLIFGVFIGLLIGVKLIKHSIRWHRTGYEADRASCLACGRCFDYCPREQVRLKKIKEGAEGGE
;
A
#
# COMPACT_ATOMS: atom_id res chain seq x y z
N MET A 1 -25.51 -18.74 -3.38
CA MET A 1 -24.29 -19.38 -2.84
C MET A 1 -23.77 -20.54 -3.69
N LYS A 2 -24.63 -21.44 -4.24
CA LYS A 2 -24.14 -22.58 -5.06
C LYS A 2 -23.55 -22.24 -6.44
N ARG A 3 -24.00 -21.15 -7.11
CA ARG A 3 -23.50 -20.75 -8.44
C ARG A 3 -22.14 -20.02 -8.44
N LEU A 4 -21.71 -19.47 -7.30
CA LEU A 4 -20.40 -18.78 -7.20
C LEU A 4 -19.25 -19.77 -6.94
N CYS A 5 -19.51 -20.89 -6.26
CA CYS A 5 -18.53 -21.97 -6.08
C CYS A 5 -18.21 -22.73 -7.37
N LEU A 6 -19.18 -22.84 -8.29
CA LEU A 6 -19.00 -23.57 -9.56
C LEU A 6 -18.12 -22.86 -10.59
N LEU A 7 -17.85 -21.56 -10.41
CA LEU A 7 -16.91 -20.81 -11.26
C LEU A 7 -15.48 -20.75 -10.70
N ILE A 8 -15.28 -21.09 -9.42
CA ILE A 8 -13.95 -21.05 -8.77
C ILE A 8 -13.16 -22.34 -9.04
N ILE A 9 -13.86 -23.46 -9.26
CA ILE A 9 -13.26 -24.79 -9.41
C ILE A 9 -12.58 -24.98 -10.80
N PRO A 10 -13.14 -24.51 -11.94
CA PRO A 10 -12.47 -24.65 -13.23
C PRO A 10 -11.23 -23.75 -13.38
N VAL A 11 -11.21 -22.58 -12.72
CA VAL A 11 -10.06 -21.66 -12.71
C VAL A 11 -8.92 -22.19 -11.82
N ALA A 12 -9.25 -22.93 -10.76
CA ALA A 12 -8.25 -23.59 -9.93
C ALA A 12 -7.60 -24.81 -10.62
N PHE A 13 -8.32 -25.48 -11.53
CA PHE A 13 -7.82 -26.69 -12.21
C PHE A 13 -7.01 -26.38 -13.48
N SER A 14 -7.27 -25.25 -14.16
CA SER A 14 -6.45 -24.79 -15.30
C SER A 14 -5.09 -24.21 -14.89
N LEU A 15 -4.85 -23.99 -13.58
CA LEU A 15 -3.58 -23.51 -13.02
C LEU A 15 -2.61 -24.64 -12.63
N PHE A 16 -2.96 -25.91 -12.86
CA PHE A 16 -2.17 -27.06 -12.42
C PHE A 16 -1.05 -27.49 -13.39
N SER A 17 -0.92 -26.85 -14.54
CA SER A 17 0.15 -27.13 -15.51
C SER A 17 1.41 -26.35 -15.17
N CYS A 18 2.07 -26.71 -14.07
CA CYS A 18 3.36 -26.15 -13.70
C CYS A 18 4.47 -26.94 -14.42
N GLN A 19 5.00 -26.40 -15.51
CA GLN A 19 6.28 -26.88 -16.03
C GLN A 19 7.39 -26.27 -15.18
N VAL A 20 8.24 -27.14 -14.63
CA VAL A 20 9.51 -26.76 -14.02
C VAL A 20 10.40 -26.25 -15.15
N ALA A 21 10.51 -24.94 -15.28
CA ALA A 21 11.50 -24.33 -16.17
C ALA A 21 12.88 -24.50 -15.51
N LEU A 22 13.67 -25.45 -16.01
CA LEU A 22 15.11 -25.49 -15.75
C LEU A 22 15.73 -24.30 -16.48
N GLY A 23 16.44 -23.44 -15.75
CA GLY A 23 17.18 -22.33 -16.32
C GLY A 23 18.20 -22.87 -17.32
N VAL A 24 18.00 -22.56 -18.61
CA VAL A 24 18.98 -22.85 -19.66
C VAL A 24 20.04 -21.75 -19.60
N GLU A 25 21.29 -22.12 -19.36
CA GLU A 25 22.42 -21.20 -19.53
C GLU A 25 22.48 -20.76 -20.99
N ARG A 26 22.12 -19.50 -21.24
CA ARG A 26 21.97 -18.95 -22.59
C ARG A 26 23.30 -18.49 -23.19
N PHE A 27 24.36 -18.45 -22.38
CA PHE A 27 25.70 -18.06 -22.78
C PHE A 27 26.70 -19.01 -22.11
N PRO A 28 27.52 -19.74 -22.89
CA PRO A 28 28.61 -20.52 -22.32
C PRO A 28 29.62 -19.56 -21.66
N PRO A 29 30.18 -19.92 -20.50
CA PRO A 29 31.22 -19.12 -19.87
C PRO A 29 32.43 -18.99 -20.80
N PRO A 30 33.15 -17.85 -20.78
CA PRO A 30 34.38 -17.70 -21.53
C PRO A 30 35.42 -18.72 -21.04
N ASP A 31 36.09 -19.39 -21.97
CA ASP A 31 37.19 -20.30 -21.67
C ASP A 31 38.40 -19.50 -21.18
N PHE A 32 38.69 -19.59 -19.89
CA PHE A 32 39.90 -18.99 -19.32
C PHE A 32 41.09 -19.91 -19.59
N GLU A 33 42.11 -19.43 -20.32
CA GLU A 33 43.35 -20.17 -20.64
C GLU A 33 44.09 -20.70 -19.39
N SER A 34 43.84 -20.13 -18.21
CA SER A 34 44.56 -20.40 -16.96
C SER A 34 44.02 -21.59 -16.15
N GLY A 35 43.20 -22.48 -16.72
CA GLY A 35 42.62 -23.62 -15.98
C GLY A 35 41.74 -23.19 -14.80
N HIS A 36 41.22 -21.96 -14.84
CA HIS A 36 40.37 -21.42 -13.79
C HIS A 36 39.02 -22.12 -13.81
N GLN A 37 38.78 -22.99 -12.83
CA GLN A 37 37.45 -23.55 -12.60
C GLN A 37 36.58 -22.47 -11.99
N LEU A 38 35.50 -22.10 -12.69
CA LEU A 38 34.48 -21.23 -12.11
C LEU A 38 34.03 -21.84 -10.79
N PRO A 39 34.06 -21.09 -9.67
CA PRO A 39 33.53 -21.59 -8.42
C PRO A 39 32.07 -21.95 -8.67
N GLN A 40 31.67 -23.17 -8.29
CA GLN A 40 30.26 -23.52 -8.30
C GLN A 40 29.54 -22.47 -7.46
N THR A 41 28.71 -21.66 -8.11
CA THR A 41 27.85 -20.73 -7.40
C THR A 41 26.88 -21.57 -6.60
N THR A 42 27.20 -21.83 -5.33
CA THR A 42 26.22 -22.29 -4.36
C THR A 42 25.21 -21.17 -4.23
N TYR A 43 24.16 -21.21 -5.04
CA TYR A 43 22.97 -20.46 -4.73
C TYR A 43 22.52 -20.99 -3.36
N PRO A 44 22.55 -20.17 -2.29
CA PRO A 44 21.96 -20.63 -1.04
C PRO A 44 20.53 -21.02 -1.40
N PRO A 45 20.08 -22.25 -1.08
CA PRO A 45 18.72 -22.64 -1.38
C PRO A 45 17.82 -21.56 -0.78
N ALA A 46 16.96 -20.98 -1.61
CA ALA A 46 15.90 -20.11 -1.13
C ALA A 46 15.25 -20.87 0.03
N ARG A 47 15.36 -20.31 1.26
CA ARG A 47 14.96 -20.94 2.54
C ARG A 47 13.96 -22.07 2.30
N GLU A 48 14.37 -23.32 2.56
CA GLU A 48 13.62 -24.54 2.27
C GLU A 48 12.10 -24.29 2.24
N GLY A 49 11.43 -24.59 1.12
CA GLY A 49 10.05 -24.14 0.85
C GLY A 49 9.06 -24.32 2.01
N VAL A 50 9.31 -25.28 2.91
CA VAL A 50 8.62 -25.46 4.20
C VAL A 50 8.51 -24.15 5.01
N TYR A 51 9.58 -23.37 5.15
CA TYR A 51 9.56 -22.12 5.91
C TYR A 51 8.62 -21.09 5.30
N GLU A 52 8.51 -21.03 3.97
CA GLU A 52 7.59 -20.11 3.31
C GLU A 52 6.12 -20.45 3.60
N TYR A 53 5.77 -21.73 3.66
CA TYR A 53 4.44 -22.18 4.07
C TYR A 53 4.17 -21.95 5.56
N ILE A 54 5.19 -22.14 6.42
CA ILE A 54 5.09 -21.78 7.84
C ILE A 54 4.78 -20.29 7.98
N ASP A 55 5.46 -19.43 7.22
CA ASP A 55 5.23 -17.99 7.28
C ASP A 55 3.81 -17.59 6.86
N VAL A 56 3.23 -18.27 5.87
CA VAL A 56 1.82 -18.11 5.49
C VAL A 56 0.90 -18.58 6.61
N ALA A 57 1.18 -19.72 7.23
CA ALA A 57 0.39 -20.25 8.34
C ALA A 57 0.41 -19.30 9.55
N VAL A 58 1.59 -18.76 9.89
CA VAL A 58 1.75 -17.74 10.93
C VAL A 58 1.01 -16.46 10.57
N LEU A 59 1.03 -16.02 9.31
CA LEU A 59 0.27 -14.86 8.85
C LEU A 59 -1.24 -15.07 9.02
N LEU A 60 -1.75 -16.23 8.59
CA LEU A 60 -3.17 -16.58 8.72
C LEU A 60 -3.60 -16.65 10.20
N GLY A 61 -2.77 -17.28 11.04
CA GLY A 61 -2.98 -17.36 12.49
C GLY A 61 -3.00 -15.97 13.13
N ALA A 62 -2.02 -15.12 12.80
CA ALA A 62 -1.93 -13.76 13.32
C ALA A 62 -3.10 -12.87 12.86
N LEU A 63 -3.57 -13.01 11.61
CA LEU A 63 -4.75 -12.29 11.10
C LEU A 63 -6.04 -12.72 11.81
N SER A 64 -6.20 -14.03 12.02
CA SER A 64 -7.36 -14.61 12.72
C SER A 64 -7.38 -14.17 14.17
N LEU A 65 -6.24 -14.28 14.86
CA LEU A 65 -6.08 -13.82 16.23
C LEU A 65 -6.30 -12.32 16.33
N SER A 66 -5.71 -11.50 15.46
CA SER A 66 -5.91 -10.05 15.43
C SER A 66 -7.40 -9.69 15.31
N SER A 67 -8.13 -10.36 14.42
CA SER A 67 -9.56 -10.11 14.21
C SER A 67 -10.39 -10.52 15.44
N TYR A 68 -10.05 -11.63 16.10
CA TYR A 68 -10.66 -12.05 17.36
C TYR A 68 -10.38 -11.05 18.50
N LEU A 69 -9.13 -10.62 18.66
CA LEU A 69 -8.71 -9.69 19.70
C LEU A 69 -9.38 -8.33 19.56
N VAL A 70 -9.46 -7.83 18.31
CA VAL A 70 -10.05 -6.53 17.98
C VAL A 70 -11.57 -6.52 18.15
N LEU A 71 -12.27 -7.54 17.64
CA LEU A 71 -13.73 -7.53 17.59
C LEU A 71 -14.40 -8.13 18.83
N ARG A 72 -13.82 -9.18 19.41
CA ARG A 72 -14.46 -9.94 20.48
C ARG A 72 -13.88 -9.63 21.86
N ARG A 73 -12.54 -9.66 22.01
CA ARG A 73 -11.90 -9.35 23.30
C ARG A 73 -11.88 -7.86 23.60
N ARG A 74 -11.70 -7.02 22.56
CA ARG A 74 -11.67 -5.55 22.63
C ARG A 74 -10.62 -5.02 23.63
N SER A 75 -9.42 -5.62 23.62
CA SER A 75 -8.33 -5.28 24.55
C SER A 75 -7.13 -4.68 23.82
N ARG A 76 -6.73 -3.45 24.16
CA ARG A 76 -5.54 -2.80 23.58
C ARG A 76 -4.26 -3.55 23.92
N ARG A 77 -4.14 -4.08 25.15
CA ARG A 77 -2.93 -4.77 25.61
C ARG A 77 -2.64 -6.03 24.78
N GLU A 78 -3.66 -6.82 24.48
CA GLU A 78 -3.54 -8.04 23.68
C GLU A 78 -3.21 -7.72 22.21
N ILE A 79 -3.87 -6.70 21.64
CA ILE A 79 -3.57 -6.21 20.28
C ILE A 79 -2.11 -5.76 20.19
N PHE A 80 -1.62 -5.04 21.22
CA PHE A 80 -0.25 -4.54 21.27
C PHE A 80 0.78 -5.67 21.45
N ALA A 81 0.48 -6.70 22.24
CA ALA A 81 1.34 -7.87 22.38
C ALA A 81 1.50 -8.62 21.04
N LEU A 82 0.40 -8.83 20.31
CA LEU A 82 0.44 -9.44 18.97
C LEU A 82 1.19 -8.55 17.96
N MET A 83 1.09 -7.23 18.10
CA MET A 83 1.83 -6.26 17.31
C MET A 83 3.34 -6.37 17.53
N LEU A 84 3.78 -6.53 18.78
CA LEU A 84 5.18 -6.75 19.10
C LEU A 84 5.69 -8.08 18.55
N PHE A 85 4.91 -9.15 18.70
CA PHE A 85 5.22 -10.46 18.10
C PHE A 85 5.39 -10.35 16.57
N SER A 86 4.45 -9.69 15.89
CA SER A 86 4.49 -9.54 14.43
C SER A 86 5.65 -8.66 13.96
N LEU A 87 6.05 -7.66 14.76
CA LEU A 87 7.24 -6.84 14.49
C LEU A 87 8.52 -7.68 14.58
N LEU A 88 8.66 -8.49 15.63
CA LEU A 88 9.83 -9.36 15.80
C LEU A 88 9.90 -10.44 14.72
N TYR A 89 8.76 -11.08 14.42
CA TYR A 89 8.68 -12.17 13.45
C TYR A 89 8.75 -11.68 11.98
N PHE A 90 7.78 -10.87 11.54
CA PHE A 90 7.73 -10.42 10.13
C PHE A 90 8.70 -9.27 9.83
N GLY A 91 9.03 -8.46 10.83
CA GLY A 91 10.03 -7.40 10.71
C GLY A 91 11.45 -7.97 10.78
N PHE A 92 11.95 -8.27 11.98
CA PHE A 92 13.37 -8.58 12.17
C PHE A 92 13.78 -10.00 11.73
N TRP A 93 13.00 -11.05 12.05
CA TRP A 93 13.34 -12.43 11.68
C TRP A 93 13.23 -12.70 10.17
N ARG A 94 12.13 -12.25 9.55
CA ARG A 94 11.91 -12.28 8.10
C ARG A 94 12.60 -11.13 7.35
N LYS A 95 13.25 -10.21 8.06
CA LYS A 95 13.90 -9.01 7.49
C LYS A 95 12.96 -8.17 6.60
N GLY A 96 11.67 -8.16 6.89
CA GLY A 96 10.65 -7.39 6.16
C GLY A 96 10.19 -7.98 4.82
N CYS A 97 10.69 -9.14 4.39
CA CYS A 97 10.28 -9.79 3.14
C CYS A 97 9.68 -11.19 3.40
N ILE A 98 8.61 -11.62 2.74
CA ILE A 98 7.74 -10.96 1.76
C ILE A 98 6.75 -10.02 2.46
N CYS A 99 6.65 -8.76 2.00
CA CYS A 99 5.67 -7.82 2.53
C CYS A 99 4.45 -7.67 1.59
N PRO A 100 3.21 -7.58 2.12
CA PRO A 100 2.02 -7.37 1.29
C PRO A 100 2.07 -6.06 0.47
N VAL A 101 2.86 -5.08 0.93
CA VAL A 101 3.00 -3.76 0.29
C VAL A 101 3.76 -3.88 -1.03
N GLY A 102 4.92 -4.54 -1.03
CA GLY A 102 5.74 -4.79 -2.22
C GLY A 102 5.17 -5.88 -3.13
N ALA A 103 4.47 -6.87 -2.55
CA ALA A 103 3.80 -7.92 -3.32
C ALA A 103 2.81 -7.35 -4.35
N GLY A 104 2.17 -6.20 -4.06
CA GLY A 104 1.25 -5.55 -4.99
C GLY A 104 1.84 -5.27 -6.39
N GLN A 105 3.10 -4.83 -6.49
CA GLN A 105 3.72 -4.60 -7.79
C GLN A 105 4.09 -5.90 -8.52
N ASN A 106 4.41 -6.96 -7.79
CA ASN A 106 4.65 -8.28 -8.38
C ASN A 106 3.38 -8.83 -9.03
N ILE A 107 2.24 -8.69 -8.33
CA ILE A 107 0.93 -9.08 -8.86
C ILE A 107 0.55 -8.24 -10.07
N VAL A 108 0.84 -6.93 -10.06
CA VAL A 108 0.60 -6.08 -11.24
C VAL A 108 1.46 -6.55 -12.41
N LEU A 109 2.77 -6.76 -12.21
CA LEU A 109 3.64 -7.22 -13.30
C LEU A 109 3.16 -8.55 -13.89
N SER A 110 2.79 -9.54 -13.06
CA SER A 110 2.30 -10.83 -13.57
C SER A 110 0.98 -10.76 -14.35
N VAL A 111 0.19 -9.71 -14.12
CA VAL A 111 -1.06 -9.50 -14.88
C VAL A 111 -0.79 -8.91 -16.26
N PHE A 112 0.27 -8.09 -16.40
CA PHE A 112 0.62 -7.43 -17.66
C PHE A 112 1.71 -8.15 -18.46
N ASP A 113 2.46 -9.04 -17.83
CA ASP A 113 3.49 -9.87 -18.45
C ASP A 113 3.24 -11.35 -18.12
N SER A 114 2.80 -12.10 -19.12
CA SER A 114 2.52 -13.54 -18.99
C SER A 114 3.77 -14.40 -18.78
N SER A 115 4.97 -13.86 -19.06
CA SER A 115 6.23 -14.56 -18.82
C SER A 115 6.68 -14.48 -17.35
N TYR A 116 6.11 -13.55 -16.58
CA TYR A 116 6.47 -13.35 -15.17
C TYR A 116 5.60 -14.20 -14.23
N ALA A 117 6.15 -15.34 -13.79
CA ALA A 117 5.50 -16.21 -12.80
C ALA A 117 5.74 -15.73 -11.37
N VAL A 118 4.66 -15.57 -10.58
CA VAL A 118 4.73 -15.15 -9.17
C VAL A 118 4.55 -16.37 -8.27
N PRO A 119 5.43 -16.60 -7.27
CA PRO A 119 5.26 -17.69 -6.32
C PRO A 119 3.93 -17.60 -5.57
N PHE A 120 3.28 -18.75 -5.37
CA PHE A 120 1.97 -18.83 -4.70
C PHE A 120 1.98 -18.19 -3.30
N VAL A 121 3.10 -18.32 -2.57
CA VAL A 121 3.29 -17.68 -1.26
C VAL A 121 3.15 -16.16 -1.35
N VAL A 122 3.72 -15.51 -2.38
CA VAL A 122 3.62 -14.06 -2.57
C VAL A 122 2.17 -13.64 -2.80
N VAL A 123 1.42 -14.42 -3.57
CA VAL A 123 -0.01 -14.22 -3.81
C VAL A 123 -0.79 -14.30 -2.49
N LEU A 124 -0.52 -15.30 -1.66
CA LEU A 124 -1.17 -15.43 -0.35
C LEU A 124 -0.84 -14.28 0.60
N PHE A 125 0.42 -13.85 0.66
CA PHE A 125 0.82 -12.68 1.46
C PHE A 125 0.09 -11.40 1.02
N PHE A 126 -0.19 -11.24 -0.27
CA PHE A 126 -0.96 -10.11 -0.79
C PHE A 126 -2.46 -10.24 -0.51
N LEU A 127 -3.05 -11.42 -0.77
CA LEU A 127 -4.50 -11.65 -0.72
C LEU A 127 -5.05 -11.82 0.70
N LEU A 128 -4.36 -12.52 1.59
CA LEU A 128 -4.87 -12.82 2.93
C LEU A 128 -5.27 -11.53 3.69
N PRO A 129 -4.43 -10.49 3.80
CA PRO A 129 -4.85 -9.29 4.51
C PRO A 129 -5.96 -8.50 3.80
N LEU A 130 -6.11 -8.61 2.46
CA LEU A 130 -7.22 -8.01 1.72
C LEU A 130 -8.54 -8.70 2.07
N VAL A 131 -8.56 -10.04 2.06
CA VAL A 131 -9.74 -10.84 2.43
C VAL A 131 -10.15 -10.53 3.86
N PHE A 132 -9.21 -10.55 4.80
CA PHE A 132 -9.48 -10.19 6.19
C PHE A 132 -9.99 -8.75 6.32
N THR A 133 -9.46 -7.82 5.55
CA THR A 133 -9.91 -6.42 5.58
C THR A 133 -11.32 -6.23 5.04
N LEU A 134 -11.70 -7.01 4.03
CA LEU A 134 -13.05 -7.01 3.48
C LEU A 134 -14.08 -7.49 4.52
N PHE A 135 -13.74 -8.44 5.39
CA PHE A 135 -14.69 -8.97 6.37
C PHE A 135 -14.63 -8.27 7.73
N PHE A 136 -13.42 -8.03 8.25
CA PHE A 136 -13.16 -7.62 9.64
C PHE A 136 -12.64 -6.17 9.78
N GLY A 137 -12.54 -5.43 8.68
CA GLY A 137 -11.90 -4.11 8.64
C GLY A 137 -10.38 -4.21 8.79
N ARG A 138 -9.69 -3.09 9.05
CA ARG A 138 -8.21 -3.01 8.95
C ARG A 138 -7.44 -3.64 10.12
N THR A 139 -7.81 -4.86 10.53
CA THR A 139 -7.16 -5.64 11.62
C THR A 139 -5.70 -5.97 11.31
N PHE A 140 -5.36 -6.21 10.03
CA PHE A 140 -3.97 -6.35 9.59
C PHE A 140 -3.09 -5.17 10.01
N CYS A 141 -3.58 -3.94 9.81
CA CYS A 141 -2.85 -2.74 10.20
C CYS A 141 -2.78 -2.60 11.72
N ALA A 142 -3.73 -3.13 12.48
CA ALA A 142 -3.78 -3.00 13.94
C ALA A 142 -2.61 -3.74 14.61
N ALA A 143 -2.41 -5.02 14.26
CA ALA A 143 -1.50 -5.90 15.00
C ALA A 143 -0.55 -6.76 14.14
N VAL A 144 -0.74 -6.87 12.83
CA VAL A 144 0.04 -7.84 12.02
C VAL A 144 1.12 -7.16 11.17
N CYS A 145 0.85 -5.95 10.69
CA CYS A 145 1.77 -5.23 9.81
C CYS A 145 3.02 -4.72 10.58
N PRO A 146 4.24 -5.19 10.27
CA PRO A 146 5.45 -4.76 10.99
C PRO A 146 5.79 -3.29 10.72
N LEU A 147 5.52 -2.77 9.51
CA LEU A 147 5.67 -1.34 9.19
C LEU A 147 4.75 -0.47 10.05
N GLY A 148 3.54 -0.94 10.33
CA GLY A 148 2.61 -0.26 11.22
C GLY A 148 3.04 -0.36 12.68
N ALA A 149 3.57 -1.51 13.10
CA ALA A 149 4.01 -1.78 14.45
C ALA A 149 5.14 -0.85 14.89
N ILE A 150 6.21 -0.73 14.09
CA ILE A 150 7.35 0.13 14.43
C ILE A 150 6.91 1.60 14.59
N GLN A 151 5.99 2.05 13.74
CA GLN A 151 5.44 3.41 13.83
C GLN A 151 4.50 3.60 15.01
N ASP A 152 3.80 2.56 15.48
CA ASP A 152 2.89 2.65 16.64
C ASP A 152 3.65 2.69 17.97
N LEU A 153 4.85 2.09 18.01
CA LEU A 153 5.74 2.08 19.16
C LEU A 153 6.34 3.45 19.45
N VAL A 154 6.64 4.23 18.41
CA VAL A 154 7.26 5.56 18.57
C VAL A 154 6.26 6.66 18.93
N VAL A 155 4.95 6.40 18.86
CA VAL A 155 3.92 7.41 19.18
C VAL A 155 3.91 7.70 20.68
N LEU A 156 4.47 8.85 21.07
CA LEU A 156 4.47 9.32 22.47
C LEU A 156 3.41 10.39 22.70
N LYS A 157 3.40 11.44 21.87
CA LYS A 157 2.52 12.60 22.05
C LYS A 157 1.75 12.89 20.76
N PRO A 158 0.66 12.15 20.49
CA PRO A 158 -0.08 12.30 19.25
C PRO A 158 -0.73 13.68 19.15
N THR A 159 -0.42 14.40 18.09
CA THR A 159 -1.03 15.68 17.73
C THR A 159 -2.09 15.47 16.65
N ALA A 160 -3.27 16.08 16.83
CA ALA A 160 -4.30 16.07 15.81
C ALA A 160 -3.83 16.85 14.58
N VAL A 161 -3.95 16.23 13.40
CA VAL A 161 -3.65 16.88 12.12
C VAL A 161 -4.96 17.47 11.58
N PRO A 162 -4.98 18.75 11.16
CA PRO A 162 -6.20 19.36 10.64
C PRO A 162 -6.70 18.62 9.40
N PHE A 163 -8.03 18.52 9.26
CA PHE A 163 -8.68 17.71 8.24
C PHE A 163 -8.23 18.04 6.80
N TRP A 164 -8.06 19.32 6.48
CA TRP A 164 -7.60 19.76 5.15
C TRP A 164 -6.21 19.19 4.83
N LEU A 165 -5.26 19.35 5.76
CA LEU A 165 -3.88 18.89 5.58
C LEU A 165 -3.83 17.36 5.48
N GLU A 166 -4.59 16.67 6.33
CA GLU A 166 -4.70 15.22 6.25
C GLU A 166 -5.29 14.76 4.90
N SER A 167 -6.37 15.39 4.43
CA SER A 167 -7.00 15.02 3.16
C SER A 167 -6.04 15.18 1.98
N THR A 168 -5.25 16.27 1.98
CA THR A 168 -4.22 16.55 0.98
C THR A 168 -3.06 15.56 1.07
N LEU A 169 -2.47 15.35 2.25
CA LEU A 169 -1.38 14.38 2.42
C LEU A 169 -1.79 12.95 2.06
N ARG A 170 -3.04 12.56 2.35
CA ARG A 170 -3.58 11.26 1.93
C ARG A 170 -3.62 11.11 0.41
N LEU A 171 -3.62 12.20 -0.38
CA LEU A 171 -3.55 12.14 -1.84
C LEU A 171 -2.23 11.50 -2.31
N LEU A 172 -1.13 11.78 -1.61
CA LEU A 172 0.19 11.24 -1.93
C LEU A 172 0.18 9.71 -1.98
N ALA A 173 -0.49 9.03 -1.04
CA ALA A 173 -0.63 7.57 -1.08
C ALA A 173 -1.33 7.04 -2.35
N TYR A 174 -2.33 7.77 -2.86
CA TYR A 174 -3.03 7.39 -4.10
C TYR A 174 -2.18 7.68 -5.33
N LEU A 175 -1.47 8.81 -5.36
CA LEU A 175 -0.51 9.13 -6.42
C LEU A 175 0.59 8.07 -6.46
N TYR A 176 1.12 7.69 -5.31
CA TYR A 176 2.15 6.69 -5.18
C TYR A 176 1.66 5.30 -5.60
N LEU A 177 0.43 4.90 -5.23
CA LEU A 177 -0.18 3.67 -5.71
C LEU A 177 -0.33 3.67 -7.24
N GLY A 178 -0.88 4.73 -7.83
CA GLY A 178 -1.09 4.77 -9.27
C GLY A 178 0.23 4.81 -10.06
N ALA A 179 1.24 5.53 -9.57
CA ALA A 179 2.58 5.50 -10.16
C ALA A 179 3.24 4.12 -10.03
N ALA A 180 3.07 3.44 -8.90
CA ALA A 180 3.58 2.09 -8.70
C ALA A 180 2.91 1.07 -9.62
N VAL A 181 1.60 1.19 -9.86
CA VAL A 181 0.86 0.36 -10.82
C VAL A 181 1.32 0.65 -12.24
N LEU A 182 1.43 1.92 -12.63
CA LEU A 182 1.89 2.31 -13.96
C LEU A 182 3.28 1.74 -14.27
N LEU A 183 4.26 1.97 -13.39
CA LEU A 183 5.63 1.53 -13.60
C LEU A 183 5.80 0.00 -13.51
N ALA A 184 4.98 -0.69 -12.72
CA ALA A 184 4.98 -2.15 -12.68
C ALA A 184 4.32 -2.75 -13.92
N ALA A 185 3.20 -2.19 -14.37
CA ALA A 185 2.49 -2.65 -15.58
C ALA A 185 3.33 -2.48 -16.85
N THR A 186 4.22 -1.48 -16.88
CA THR A 186 5.14 -1.23 -17.99
C THR A 186 6.51 -1.88 -17.81
N GLY A 187 6.71 -2.74 -16.80
CA GLY A 187 7.98 -3.43 -16.54
C GLY A 187 9.15 -2.50 -16.20
N SER A 188 8.89 -1.23 -15.86
CA SER A 188 9.92 -0.20 -15.75
C SER A 188 10.64 -0.23 -14.41
N ALA A 189 9.90 -0.20 -13.29
CA ALA A 189 10.50 -0.17 -11.96
C ALA A 189 9.56 -0.56 -10.81
N PHE A 190 10.13 -1.22 -9.81
CA PHE A 190 9.48 -1.52 -8.53
C PHE A 190 9.73 -0.41 -7.49
N ILE A 191 9.09 0.75 -7.66
CA ILE A 191 9.30 1.91 -6.78
C ILE A 191 8.98 1.62 -5.31
N ILE A 192 7.99 0.75 -5.01
CA ILE A 192 7.59 0.45 -3.64
C ILE A 192 8.73 -0.23 -2.90
N CYS A 193 9.30 -1.28 -3.47
CA CYS A 193 10.39 -2.03 -2.86
C CYS A 193 11.69 -1.21 -2.83
N ARG A 194 11.93 -0.38 -3.85
CA ARG A 194 13.15 0.43 -3.95
C ARG A 194 13.20 1.57 -2.92
N TYR A 195 12.06 2.17 -2.61
CA TYR A 195 11.94 3.29 -1.68
C TYR A 195 11.18 2.92 -0.39
N ASP A 196 11.14 1.64 -0.02
CA ASP A 196 10.54 1.22 1.26
C ASP A 196 11.42 1.71 2.42
N PRO A 197 10.95 2.66 3.25
CA PRO A 197 11.78 3.26 4.28
C PRO A 197 12.05 2.30 5.45
N PHE A 198 11.23 1.26 5.66
CA PHE A 198 11.28 0.43 6.87
C PHE A 198 11.93 -0.91 6.66
N VAL A 199 11.86 -1.49 5.45
CA VAL A 199 12.54 -2.75 5.15
C VAL A 199 14.06 -2.62 5.32
N SER A 200 14.65 -1.47 4.98
CA SER A 200 16.07 -1.20 5.21
C SER A 200 16.46 -1.21 6.70
N PHE A 201 15.57 -0.75 7.60
CA PHE A 201 15.80 -0.86 9.05
C PHE A 201 15.77 -2.31 9.53
N PHE A 202 14.78 -3.09 9.07
CA PHE A 202 14.68 -4.51 9.45
C PHE A 202 15.85 -5.36 8.95
N ARG A 203 16.44 -4.97 7.82
CA ARG A 203 17.62 -5.64 7.24
C ARG A 203 18.95 -5.13 7.80
N VAL A 204 18.95 -4.04 8.59
CA VAL A 204 20.15 -3.30 9.01
C VAL A 204 21.11 -3.07 7.83
N SER A 205 20.53 -2.83 6.64
CA SER A 205 21.27 -2.65 5.39
C SER A 205 20.38 -1.95 4.38
N GLY A 206 20.95 -0.96 3.69
CA GLY A 206 20.22 -0.17 2.72
C GLY A 206 20.99 1.08 2.30
N ASN A 207 20.48 1.73 1.26
CA ASN A 207 21.00 3.03 0.83
C ASN A 207 20.76 4.07 1.95
N LEU A 208 21.79 4.86 2.26
CA LEU A 208 21.74 5.91 3.30
C LEU A 208 20.54 6.85 3.09
N ASN A 209 20.20 7.18 1.85
CA ASN A 209 19.07 8.07 1.55
C ASN A 209 17.74 7.48 2.02
N VAL A 210 17.52 6.18 1.83
CA VAL A 210 16.27 5.50 2.23
C VAL A 210 16.19 5.38 3.75
N LEU A 211 17.33 5.11 4.41
CA LEU A 211 17.42 5.08 5.87
C LEU A 211 17.12 6.44 6.49
N ILE A 212 17.67 7.53 5.93
CA ILE A 212 17.38 8.90 6.39
C ILE A 212 15.89 9.19 6.25
N ILE A 213 15.26 8.87 5.12
CA ILE A 213 13.82 9.08 4.91
C ILE A 213 13.00 8.33 5.96
N GLY A 214 13.33 7.06 6.23
CA GLY A 214 12.59 6.29 7.23
C GLY A 214 12.85 6.75 8.67
N ALA A 215 14.06 7.20 9.00
CA ALA A 215 14.36 7.84 10.29
C ALA A 215 13.52 9.11 10.48
N CYS A 216 13.48 9.99 9.47
CA CYS A 216 12.63 11.18 9.47
C CYS A 216 11.14 10.82 9.66
N LEU A 217 10.64 9.77 9.00
CA LEU A 217 9.28 9.30 9.19
C LEU A 217 9.00 8.78 10.61
N LEU A 218 9.97 8.13 11.26
CA LEU A 218 9.84 7.71 12.66
C LEU A 218 9.86 8.90 13.62
N VAL A 219 10.71 9.89 13.40
CA VAL A 219 10.76 11.14 14.19
C VAL A 219 9.42 11.88 14.07
N ILE A 220 8.90 12.04 12.84
CA ILE A 220 7.56 12.60 12.62
C ILE A 220 6.50 11.72 13.30
N GLY A 221 6.70 10.41 13.31
CA GLY A 221 5.84 9.41 13.95
C GLY A 221 5.64 9.59 15.45
N VAL A 222 6.57 10.28 16.13
CA VAL A 222 6.45 10.61 17.56
C VAL A 222 5.25 11.50 17.84
N PHE A 223 4.99 12.45 16.92
CA PHE A 223 3.91 13.43 17.02
C PHE A 223 2.70 13.04 16.16
N VAL A 224 2.94 12.54 14.95
CA VAL A 224 1.86 12.18 14.02
C VAL A 224 1.72 10.67 13.98
N GLY A 225 0.63 10.13 14.53
CA GLY A 225 0.42 8.68 14.57
C GLY A 225 0.48 8.02 13.19
N ARG A 226 1.44 7.10 13.01
CA ARG A 226 1.64 6.24 11.83
C ARG A 226 1.64 7.01 10.49
N PRO A 227 2.59 7.95 10.27
CA PRO A 227 2.56 8.87 9.14
C PRO A 227 2.67 8.15 7.79
N TYR A 228 3.49 7.11 7.69
CA TYR A 228 3.60 6.33 6.46
C TYR A 228 2.31 5.56 6.15
N CYS A 229 1.74 4.85 7.13
CA CYS A 229 0.48 4.11 6.92
C CYS A 229 -0.70 5.04 6.61
N ARG A 230 -0.64 6.30 7.06
CA ARG A 230 -1.69 7.31 6.87
C ARG A 230 -1.57 8.04 5.52
N PHE A 231 -0.35 8.36 5.08
CA PHE A 231 -0.12 9.30 3.96
C PHE A 231 0.65 8.73 2.77
N LEU A 232 1.42 7.64 2.93
CA LEU A 232 2.32 7.14 1.88
C LEU A 232 2.03 5.70 1.47
N CYS A 233 1.54 4.86 2.39
CA CYS A 233 1.39 3.43 2.15
C CYS A 233 0.36 3.13 1.04
N PRO A 234 0.81 2.58 -0.12
CA PRO A 234 -0.07 2.31 -1.25
C PRO A 234 -1.00 1.12 -0.96
N TYR A 235 -0.53 0.11 -0.23
CA TYR A 235 -1.38 -0.98 0.26
C TYR A 235 -2.47 -0.47 1.21
N GLY A 236 -2.16 0.53 2.03
CA GLY A 236 -3.13 1.20 2.90
C GLY A 236 -4.29 1.84 2.15
N VAL A 237 -4.08 2.30 0.92
CA VAL A 237 -5.14 2.82 0.04
C VAL A 237 -6.11 1.71 -0.34
N ILE A 238 -5.62 0.55 -0.75
CA ILE A 238 -6.46 -0.60 -1.12
C ILE A 238 -7.29 -1.05 0.09
N LEU A 239 -6.62 -1.21 1.24
CA LEU A 239 -7.28 -1.60 2.49
C LEU A 239 -8.35 -0.59 2.95
N ARG A 240 -8.13 0.72 2.74
CA ARG A 240 -9.13 1.76 3.04
C ARG A 240 -10.40 1.57 2.23
N GLN A 241 -10.28 1.24 0.95
CA GLN A 241 -11.43 1.07 0.08
C GLN A 241 -12.22 -0.20 0.45
N LEU A 242 -11.53 -1.32 0.71
CA LEU A 242 -12.17 -2.54 1.18
C LEU A 242 -12.84 -2.38 2.55
N SER A 243 -12.18 -1.68 3.49
CA SER A 243 -12.70 -1.45 4.83
C SER A 243 -14.00 -0.64 4.84
N ARG A 244 -14.29 0.20 3.83
CA ARG A 244 -15.59 0.90 3.72
C ARG A 244 -16.77 -0.05 3.56
N VAL A 245 -16.55 -1.17 2.88
CA VAL A 245 -17.55 -2.20 2.58
C VAL A 245 -17.59 -3.28 3.67
N SER A 246 -16.62 -3.28 4.59
CA SER A 246 -16.54 -4.29 5.64
C SER A 246 -17.77 -4.34 6.56
N LYS A 247 -18.24 -5.57 6.78
CA LYS A 247 -19.43 -5.88 7.58
C LYS A 247 -19.11 -5.85 9.07
N TRP A 248 -18.11 -6.60 9.49
CA TRP A 248 -17.66 -6.66 10.88
C TRP A 248 -16.46 -5.75 11.02
N ARG A 249 -16.55 -4.72 11.85
CA ARG A 249 -15.47 -3.74 12.02
C ARG A 249 -15.48 -3.18 13.43
N VAL A 250 -14.42 -2.48 13.78
CA VAL A 250 -14.30 -1.82 15.08
C VAL A 250 -15.43 -0.81 15.29
N THR A 251 -16.15 -0.98 16.38
CA THR A 251 -17.10 -0.01 16.95
C THR A 251 -16.51 0.57 18.23
N ILE A 252 -16.75 1.86 18.50
CA ILE A 252 -16.23 2.51 19.71
C ILE A 252 -16.95 1.98 20.94
N THR A 253 -18.28 1.98 20.93
CA THR A 253 -19.13 1.42 21.98
C THR A 253 -19.50 -0.04 21.67
N PRO A 254 -19.68 -0.89 22.68
CA PRO A 254 -20.25 -2.22 22.51
C PRO A 254 -21.77 -2.16 22.23
N ASP A 255 -22.42 -1.08 22.66
CA ASP A 255 -23.84 -0.76 22.64
C ASP A 255 -24.07 0.68 22.10
N GLU A 256 -24.99 1.44 22.68
CA GLU A 256 -25.35 2.80 22.22
C GLU A 256 -24.39 3.90 22.70
N CYS A 257 -24.16 4.88 21.82
CA CYS A 257 -23.29 6.02 22.11
C CYS A 257 -24.04 7.11 22.89
N ILE A 258 -23.55 7.44 24.09
CA ILE A 258 -24.07 8.50 24.96
C ILE A 258 -23.45 9.89 24.70
N ASN A 259 -22.72 10.09 23.60
CA ASN A 259 -22.12 11.38 23.22
C ASN A 259 -21.18 12.03 24.26
N CYS A 260 -20.47 11.24 25.08
CA CYS A 260 -19.53 11.71 26.12
C CYS A 260 -18.23 12.37 25.60
N ARG A 261 -17.96 12.34 24.29
CA ARG A 261 -16.77 12.93 23.62
C ARG A 261 -15.38 12.39 24.01
N LEU A 262 -15.26 11.58 25.07
CA LEU A 262 -13.98 11.02 25.55
C LEU A 262 -13.16 10.27 24.49
N CYS A 263 -13.84 9.65 23.52
CA CYS A 263 -13.16 8.92 22.46
C CYS A 263 -12.38 9.86 21.51
N GLU A 264 -12.80 11.11 21.32
CA GLU A 264 -12.25 12.06 20.35
C GLU A 264 -10.75 12.31 20.58
N ASP A 265 -10.37 12.64 21.82
CA ASP A 265 -8.99 12.92 22.21
C ASP A 265 -8.13 11.65 22.32
N SER A 266 -8.76 10.48 22.52
CA SER A 266 -8.04 9.21 22.63
C SER A 266 -7.46 8.70 21.30
N CYS A 267 -7.93 9.22 20.16
CA CYS A 267 -7.57 8.69 18.85
C CYS A 267 -6.33 9.38 18.27
N PRO A 268 -5.15 8.73 18.22
CA PRO A 268 -3.93 9.33 17.68
C PRO A 268 -3.98 9.55 16.16
N PHE A 269 -5.00 9.01 15.48
CA PHE A 269 -5.13 9.04 14.02
C PHE A 269 -6.19 10.02 13.52
N GLY A 270 -6.96 10.66 14.41
CA GLY A 270 -8.09 11.51 14.00
C GLY A 270 -9.15 10.76 13.21
N ALA A 271 -9.39 9.48 13.52
CA ALA A 271 -10.31 8.63 12.78
C ALA A 271 -11.73 8.62 13.35
N ILE A 272 -12.02 9.40 14.40
CA ILE A 272 -13.33 9.46 15.03
C ILE A 272 -14.12 10.62 14.44
N ARG A 273 -15.39 10.38 14.13
CA ARG A 273 -16.32 11.39 13.63
C ARG A 273 -17.37 11.66 14.70
N GLY A 274 -17.48 12.92 15.11
CA GLY A 274 -18.48 13.37 16.08
C GLY A 274 -19.90 13.39 15.51
N SER A 275 -20.86 13.58 16.41
CA SER A 275 -22.27 13.82 16.07
C SER A 275 -22.42 15.16 15.32
N THR A 276 -23.41 15.24 14.44
CA THR A 276 -23.67 16.44 13.65
C THR A 276 -24.88 17.19 14.16
N THR A 277 -24.79 18.52 14.24
CA THR A 277 -25.95 19.39 14.50
C THR A 277 -26.79 19.58 13.25
N ASP A 278 -28.05 19.97 13.43
CA ASP A 278 -28.98 20.25 12.34
C ASP A 278 -28.55 21.45 11.47
N TRP A 279 -29.03 21.46 10.22
CA TRP A 279 -28.53 22.36 9.20
C TRP A 279 -29.30 23.68 9.15
N PRO A 280 -28.65 24.86 9.25
CA PRO A 280 -29.33 26.12 8.98
C PRO A 280 -29.75 26.21 7.50
N LYS A 281 -31.04 26.46 7.26
CA LYS A 281 -31.66 26.47 5.91
C LYS A 281 -30.93 27.36 4.88
N ARG A 282 -30.33 28.48 5.32
CA ARG A 282 -29.60 29.44 4.45
C ARG A 282 -28.35 28.82 3.80
N ASP A 283 -27.70 27.88 4.49
CA ASP A 283 -26.49 27.22 3.99
C ASP A 283 -26.80 26.04 3.05
N TYR A 284 -28.06 25.60 3.02
CA TYR A 284 -28.53 24.51 2.17
C TYR A 284 -28.32 24.80 0.69
N ASN A 285 -28.89 25.92 0.21
CA ASN A 285 -28.89 26.28 -1.20
C ASN A 285 -27.47 26.55 -1.72
N LYS A 286 -26.64 27.27 -0.94
CA LYS A 286 -25.24 27.52 -1.30
C LYS A 286 -24.45 26.22 -1.45
N SER A 287 -24.68 25.26 -0.57
CA SER A 287 -23.99 23.97 -0.61
C SER A 287 -24.46 23.08 -1.75
N LYS A 288 -25.76 23.14 -2.09
CA LYS A 288 -26.32 22.46 -3.27
C LYS A 288 -25.71 22.99 -4.57
N THR A 289 -25.64 24.32 -4.74
CA THR A 289 -24.99 24.93 -5.92
C THR A 289 -23.50 24.56 -5.98
N ARG A 290 -22.79 24.63 -4.84
CA ARG A 290 -21.39 24.21 -4.77
C ARG A 290 -21.21 22.74 -5.16
N LEU A 291 -22.07 21.84 -4.70
CA LEU A 291 -22.02 20.43 -5.06
C LEU A 291 -22.24 20.22 -6.56
N ALA A 292 -23.21 20.90 -7.17
CA ALA A 292 -23.46 20.82 -8.61
C ALA A 292 -22.26 21.29 -9.43
N VAL A 293 -21.67 22.44 -9.06
CA VAL A 293 -20.44 22.95 -9.69
C VAL A 293 -19.30 21.95 -9.58
N LEU A 294 -19.10 21.33 -8.41
CA LEU A 294 -18.04 20.33 -8.22
C LEU A 294 -18.25 19.05 -9.04
N ILE A 295 -19.49 18.63 -9.25
CA ILE A 295 -19.81 17.48 -10.11
C ILE A 295 -19.49 17.80 -11.57
N ILE A 296 -19.83 19.00 -12.05
CA ILE A 296 -19.52 19.45 -13.43
C ILE A 296 -18.01 19.67 -13.61
N LEU A 297 -17.31 20.12 -12.57
CA LEU A 297 -15.86 20.34 -12.60
C LEU A 297 -15.06 19.03 -12.59
N ALA A 298 -15.60 17.94 -12.04
CA ALA A 298 -14.93 16.65 -11.95
C ALA A 298 -14.43 16.09 -13.31
N PRO A 299 -15.21 16.06 -14.41
CA PRO A 299 -14.72 15.64 -15.72
C PRO A 299 -13.65 16.59 -16.29
N VAL A 300 -13.74 17.89 -16.02
CA VAL A 300 -12.71 18.86 -16.43
C VAL A 300 -11.39 18.57 -15.70
N LEU A 301 -11.45 18.26 -14.41
CA LEU A 301 -10.29 17.83 -13.63
C LEU A 301 -9.70 16.53 -14.19
N ALA A 302 -10.53 15.57 -14.59
CA ALA A 302 -10.08 14.33 -15.22
C ALA A 302 -9.35 14.58 -16.55
N LEU A 303 -9.91 15.44 -17.42
CA LEU A 303 -9.31 15.79 -18.70
C LEU A 303 -7.99 16.55 -18.53
N SER A 304 -7.97 17.54 -17.64
CA SER A 304 -6.75 18.31 -17.34
C SER A 304 -5.64 17.42 -16.76
N GLY A 305 -5.99 16.48 -15.86
CA GLY A 305 -5.06 15.49 -15.34
C GLY A 305 -4.48 14.59 -16.42
N ALA A 306 -5.33 14.11 -17.35
CA ALA A 306 -4.91 13.29 -18.49
C ALA A 306 -3.92 14.02 -19.41
N LEU A 307 -4.19 15.28 -19.72
CA LEU A 307 -3.31 16.11 -20.56
C LEU A 307 -1.97 16.39 -19.86
N ALA A 308 -2.00 16.72 -18.57
CA ALA A 308 -0.80 17.00 -17.79
C ALA A 308 0.12 15.77 -17.68
N THR A 309 -0.41 14.58 -17.43
CA THR A 309 0.43 13.37 -17.39
C THR A 309 0.85 12.89 -18.77
N ARG A 310 0.04 13.10 -19.81
CA ARG A 310 0.39 12.74 -21.19
C ARG A 310 1.55 13.56 -21.74
N THR A 311 1.63 14.84 -21.39
CA THR A 311 2.77 15.70 -21.76
C THR A 311 4.04 15.30 -21.00
N ALA A 312 3.90 14.87 -19.74
CA ALA A 312 5.01 14.35 -18.94
C ALA A 312 5.46 12.93 -19.31
N SER A 313 4.74 12.20 -20.18
CA SER A 313 5.00 10.78 -20.44
C SER A 313 6.38 10.51 -21.06
N GLY A 314 6.92 11.46 -21.83
CA GLY A 314 8.27 11.35 -22.40
C GLY A 314 9.38 11.45 -21.36
N TRP A 315 9.17 12.21 -20.28
CA TRP A 315 10.10 12.20 -19.15
C TRP A 315 9.96 10.91 -18.34
N LEU A 316 8.72 10.46 -18.13
CA LEU A 316 8.45 9.23 -17.37
C LEU A 316 8.98 7.97 -18.07
N SER A 317 8.99 7.93 -19.39
CA SER A 317 9.47 6.78 -20.15
C SER A 317 10.95 6.47 -19.92
N ARG A 318 11.76 7.48 -19.59
CA ARG A 318 13.18 7.32 -19.22
C ARG A 318 13.39 6.56 -17.91
N ALA A 319 12.33 6.31 -17.14
CA ALA A 319 12.39 5.39 -16.02
C ALA A 319 12.66 3.94 -16.47
N HIS A 320 12.27 3.58 -17.69
CA HIS A 320 12.52 2.24 -18.24
C HIS A 320 13.98 2.11 -18.72
N PRO A 321 14.72 1.06 -18.31
CA PRO A 321 16.12 0.86 -18.69
C PRO A 321 16.37 0.88 -20.21
N THR A 322 15.54 0.17 -20.99
CA THR A 322 15.63 0.13 -22.47
C THR A 322 15.45 1.51 -23.11
N VAL A 323 14.52 2.33 -22.64
CA VAL A 323 14.30 3.68 -23.18
C VAL A 323 15.50 4.58 -22.84
N ARG A 324 16.03 4.47 -21.62
CA ARG A 324 17.24 5.21 -21.23
C ARG A 324 18.48 4.77 -22.02
N LEU A 325 18.58 3.48 -22.34
CA LEU A 325 19.64 2.94 -23.19
C LEU A 325 19.51 3.46 -24.63
N ALA A 326 18.31 3.43 -25.22
CA ALA A 326 18.04 3.97 -26.54
C ALA A 326 18.36 5.48 -26.63
N ASP A 327 17.90 6.28 -25.66
CA ASP A 327 18.25 7.70 -25.57
C ASP A 327 19.77 7.90 -25.49
N ARG A 328 20.49 7.05 -24.74
CA ARG A 328 21.95 7.13 -24.60
C ARG A 328 22.67 6.79 -25.91
N VAL A 329 22.29 5.70 -26.58
CA VAL A 329 22.87 5.29 -27.86
C VAL A 329 22.64 6.37 -28.92
N TYR A 330 21.45 6.96 -28.97
CA TYR A 330 21.15 8.07 -29.87
C TYR A 330 22.02 9.31 -29.62
N LEU A 331 22.27 9.66 -28.35
CA LEU A 331 23.15 10.79 -28.00
C LEU A 331 24.62 10.54 -28.38
N GLU A 332 25.09 9.29 -28.29
CA GLU A 332 26.42 8.87 -28.73
C GLU A 332 26.54 8.91 -30.26
N GLU A 333 25.56 8.37 -31.01
CA GLU A 333 25.55 8.40 -32.48
C GLU A 333 25.44 9.80 -33.07
N SER A 334 24.68 10.68 -32.40
CA SER A 334 24.54 12.08 -32.81
C SER A 334 25.72 12.97 -32.41
N GLY A 335 26.78 12.42 -31.81
CA GLY A 335 27.97 13.15 -31.40
C GLY A 335 27.74 14.18 -30.28
N LYS A 336 26.60 14.11 -29.59
CA LYS A 336 26.25 15.03 -28.49
C LYS A 336 26.95 14.68 -27.18
N VAL A 337 27.46 13.45 -27.07
CA VAL A 337 28.22 12.97 -25.92
C VAL A 337 29.44 12.20 -26.41
N ALA A 338 30.62 12.52 -25.85
CA ALA A 338 31.89 11.91 -26.24
C ALA A 338 32.11 10.52 -25.64
N ASP A 339 31.59 10.27 -24.43
CA ASP A 339 31.85 9.04 -23.69
C ASP A 339 30.79 7.96 -23.97
N THR A 340 31.25 6.72 -24.15
CA THR A 340 30.38 5.54 -24.16
C THR A 340 30.17 5.02 -22.75
N THR A 341 29.02 4.38 -22.50
CA THR A 341 28.72 3.76 -21.20
C THR A 341 28.87 2.24 -21.28
N ASP A 342 29.14 1.58 -20.16
CA ASP A 342 29.20 0.11 -20.10
C ASP A 342 27.93 -0.54 -20.68
N ALA A 343 26.76 0.06 -20.44
CA ALA A 343 25.50 -0.43 -20.98
C ALA A 343 25.39 -0.29 -22.50
N SER A 344 25.91 0.79 -23.10
CA SER A 344 25.93 0.97 -24.55
C SER A 344 26.98 0.10 -25.23
N LEU A 345 28.15 -0.07 -24.60
CA LEU A 345 29.19 -1.01 -25.05
C LEU A 345 28.69 -2.46 -25.00
N ALA A 346 28.05 -2.88 -23.92
CA ALA A 346 27.46 -4.22 -23.79
C ALA A 346 26.37 -4.46 -24.84
N PHE A 347 25.53 -3.45 -25.12
CA PHE A 347 24.53 -3.55 -26.18
C PHE A 347 25.16 -3.73 -27.57
N ARG A 348 26.15 -2.90 -27.92
CA ARG A 348 26.88 -3.03 -29.20
C ARG A 348 27.61 -4.38 -29.31
N GLY A 349 28.18 -4.87 -28.21
CA GLY A 349 28.82 -6.18 -28.14
C GLY A 349 27.85 -7.36 -28.28
N SER A 350 26.56 -7.17 -28.05
CA SER A 350 25.54 -8.23 -28.22
C SER A 350 25.23 -8.56 -29.68
N GLY A 351 25.68 -7.75 -30.64
CA GLY A 351 25.40 -7.92 -32.07
C GLY A 351 23.97 -7.61 -32.49
N LYS A 352 23.10 -7.16 -31.57
CA LYS A 352 21.73 -6.75 -31.90
C LYS A 352 21.71 -5.47 -32.74
N PRO A 353 20.83 -5.38 -33.76
CA PRO A 353 20.70 -4.17 -34.55
C PRO A 353 20.13 -3.02 -33.71
N ILE A 354 20.66 -1.81 -33.92
CA ILE A 354 20.25 -0.61 -33.19
C ILE A 354 18.79 -0.24 -33.49
N GLU A 355 18.31 -0.56 -34.70
CA GLU A 355 16.91 -0.35 -35.10
C GLU A 355 15.92 -1.14 -34.22
N GLU A 356 16.27 -2.35 -33.79
CA GLU A 356 15.45 -3.16 -32.87
C GLU A 356 15.33 -2.45 -31.52
N LEU A 357 16.43 -1.88 -31.00
CA LEU A 357 16.42 -1.12 -29.75
C LEU A 357 15.53 0.13 -29.83
N TYR A 358 15.57 0.87 -30.93
CA TYR A 358 14.71 2.04 -31.13
C TYR A 358 13.24 1.64 -31.27
N THR A 359 12.95 0.53 -31.96
CA THR A 359 11.60 -0.01 -32.10
C THR A 359 11.04 -0.43 -30.73
N ASP A 360 11.82 -1.18 -29.95
CA ASP A 360 11.46 -1.58 -28.58
C ASP A 360 11.23 -0.37 -27.67
N ALA A 361 12.12 0.62 -27.72
CA ALA A 361 11.98 1.84 -26.96
C ALA A 361 10.70 2.62 -27.34
N SER A 362 10.39 2.74 -28.63
CA SER A 362 9.17 3.40 -29.10
C SER A 362 7.88 2.68 -28.64
N ASN A 363 7.88 1.34 -28.68
CA ASN A 363 6.77 0.51 -28.19
C ASN A 363 6.54 0.71 -26.69
N ILE A 364 7.63 0.76 -25.90
CA ILE A 364 7.56 1.03 -24.46
C ILE A 364 7.07 2.46 -24.21
N GLN A 365 7.57 3.45 -24.95
CA GLN A 365 7.12 4.84 -24.85
C GLN A 365 5.63 4.98 -25.17
N ALA A 366 5.10 4.26 -26.16
CA ALA A 366 3.68 4.23 -26.49
C ALA A 366 2.84 3.63 -25.35
N LYS A 367 3.28 2.50 -24.76
CA LYS A 367 2.63 1.88 -23.59
C LYS A 367 2.60 2.84 -22.40
N ILE A 368 3.74 3.49 -22.10
CA ILE A 368 3.83 4.48 -21.02
C ILE A 368 2.98 5.71 -21.33
N GLY A 369 2.87 6.14 -22.59
CA GLY A 369 1.99 7.23 -23.02
C GLY A 369 0.52 6.94 -22.73
N LEU A 370 0.04 5.75 -23.09
CA LEU A 370 -1.34 5.31 -22.80
C LEU A 370 -1.57 5.14 -21.30
N GLY A 371 -0.65 4.48 -20.59
CA GLY A 371 -0.74 4.31 -19.14
C GLY A 371 -0.73 5.64 -18.37
N SER A 372 0.06 6.62 -18.84
CA SER A 372 0.11 7.97 -18.26
C SER A 372 -1.22 8.71 -18.43
N LEU A 373 -1.91 8.53 -19.57
CA LEU A 373 -3.23 9.11 -19.80
C LEU A 373 -4.25 8.56 -18.78
N ILE A 374 -4.31 7.23 -18.63
CA ILE A 374 -5.20 6.57 -17.65
C ILE A 374 -4.87 7.05 -16.22
N PHE A 375 -3.59 7.12 -15.88
CA PHE A 375 -3.14 7.60 -14.58
C PHE A 375 -3.57 9.06 -14.32
N GLY A 376 -3.48 9.93 -15.33
CA GLY A 376 -3.94 11.32 -15.24
C GLY A 376 -5.45 11.46 -15.03
N VAL A 377 -6.24 10.68 -15.78
CA VAL A 377 -7.70 10.57 -15.57
C VAL A 377 -8.01 10.13 -14.14
N PHE A 378 -7.31 9.10 -13.65
CA PHE A 378 -7.46 8.60 -12.28
C PHE A 378 -7.17 9.67 -11.23
N ILE A 379 -6.09 10.44 -11.39
CA ILE A 379 -5.76 11.54 -10.47
C ILE A 379 -6.84 12.63 -10.48
N GLY A 380 -7.24 13.09 -11.66
CA GLY A 380 -8.23 14.16 -11.80
C GLY A 380 -9.58 13.77 -11.22
N LEU A 381 -10.05 12.55 -11.50
CA LEU A 381 -11.27 11.98 -10.90
C LEU A 381 -11.15 11.88 -9.39
N LEU A 382 -10.00 11.47 -8.86
CA LEU A 382 -9.80 11.31 -7.43
C LEU A 382 -9.86 12.64 -6.70
N ILE A 383 -9.24 13.68 -7.25
CA ILE A 383 -9.34 15.06 -6.72
C ILE A 383 -10.80 15.50 -6.74
N GLY A 384 -11.50 15.32 -7.87
CA GLY A 384 -12.92 15.64 -8.00
C GLY A 384 -13.80 14.93 -6.96
N VAL A 385 -13.65 13.61 -6.81
CA VAL A 385 -14.40 12.81 -5.81
C VAL A 385 -14.09 13.25 -4.38
N LYS A 386 -12.84 13.61 -4.06
CA LYS A 386 -12.49 14.14 -2.73
C LYS A 386 -13.15 15.48 -2.46
N LEU A 387 -13.15 16.40 -3.43
CA LEU A 387 -13.81 17.71 -3.31
C LEU A 387 -15.32 17.54 -3.12
N ILE A 388 -15.96 16.70 -3.93
CA ILE A 388 -17.37 16.33 -3.80
C ILE A 388 -17.65 15.73 -2.41
N LYS A 389 -16.84 14.78 -1.96
CA LYS A 389 -17.03 14.16 -0.65
C LYS A 389 -16.89 15.17 0.49
N HIS A 390 -16.06 16.20 0.33
CA HIS A 390 -15.88 17.22 1.36
C HIS A 390 -17.06 18.20 1.43
N SER A 391 -17.79 18.41 0.33
CA SER A 391 -19.00 19.23 0.32
C SER A 391 -20.24 18.51 0.84
N ILE A 392 -20.22 17.17 0.93
CA ILE A 392 -21.31 16.36 1.47
C ILE A 392 -21.21 16.29 3.00
N ARG A 393 -22.25 16.77 3.70
CA ARG A 393 -22.45 16.50 5.13
C ARG A 393 -23.37 15.30 5.31
N TRP A 394 -22.94 14.38 6.17
CA TRP A 394 -23.71 13.19 6.54
C TRP A 394 -24.25 13.38 7.94
N HIS A 395 -25.53 13.13 8.16
CA HIS A 395 -26.14 13.19 9.48
C HIS A 395 -25.66 12.01 10.33
N ARG A 396 -25.25 12.30 11.58
CA ARG A 396 -24.79 11.32 12.56
C ARG A 396 -25.37 11.66 13.93
N THR A 397 -26.02 10.67 14.54
CA THR A 397 -26.63 10.77 15.86
C THR A 397 -25.61 10.58 16.99
N GLY A 398 -24.50 9.88 16.73
CA GLY A 398 -23.46 9.60 17.72
C GLY A 398 -22.04 9.56 17.16
N TYR A 399 -21.07 9.40 18.05
CA TYR A 399 -19.66 9.26 17.69
C TYR A 399 -19.38 7.89 17.05
N GLU A 400 -18.82 7.90 15.84
CA GLU A 400 -18.48 6.69 15.09
C GLU A 400 -17.01 6.67 14.65
N ALA A 401 -16.42 5.47 14.54
CA ALA A 401 -15.12 5.31 13.91
C ALA A 401 -15.26 5.35 12.37
N ASP A 402 -14.46 6.19 11.70
CA ASP A 402 -14.42 6.29 10.24
C ASP A 402 -14.01 4.94 9.62
N ARG A 403 -14.91 4.36 8.83
CA ARG A 403 -14.74 3.02 8.24
C ARG A 403 -13.48 2.86 7.39
N ALA A 404 -12.97 3.92 6.78
CA ALA A 404 -11.76 3.86 5.95
C ALA A 404 -10.50 4.20 6.77
N SER A 405 -10.60 5.22 7.61
CA SER A 405 -9.46 5.85 8.27
C SER A 405 -9.06 5.12 9.55
N CYS A 406 -10.00 4.44 10.22
CA CYS A 406 -9.74 3.68 11.43
C CYS A 406 -8.74 2.53 11.17
N LEU A 407 -7.66 2.49 11.94
CA LEU A 407 -6.62 1.45 11.91
C LEU A 407 -6.87 0.33 12.91
N ALA A 408 -8.04 0.30 13.54
CA ALA A 408 -8.44 -0.74 14.50
C ALA A 408 -7.47 -0.97 15.68
N CYS A 409 -6.74 0.08 16.10
CA CYS A 409 -5.71 -0.04 17.15
C CYS A 409 -6.24 -0.36 18.56
N GLY A 410 -7.54 -0.18 18.81
CA GLY A 410 -8.19 -0.47 20.09
C GLY A 410 -7.94 0.53 21.22
N ARG A 411 -7.21 1.64 21.00
CA ARG A 411 -6.97 2.66 22.04
C ARG A 411 -8.25 3.29 22.58
N CYS A 412 -9.29 3.42 21.75
CA CYS A 412 -10.57 3.99 22.17
C CYS A 412 -11.38 3.11 23.14
N PHE A 413 -11.07 1.81 23.25
CA PHE A 413 -11.82 0.90 24.12
C PHE A 413 -11.67 1.27 25.60
N ASP A 414 -10.45 1.61 26.02
CA ASP A 414 -10.16 1.97 27.42
C ASP A 414 -10.82 3.30 27.85
N TYR A 415 -11.16 4.18 26.90
CA TYR A 415 -11.79 5.47 27.19
C TYR A 415 -13.32 5.44 27.09
N CYS A 416 -13.92 4.33 26.67
CA CYS A 416 -15.35 4.22 26.50
C CYS A 416 -16.03 3.79 27.82
N PRO A 417 -16.90 4.62 28.44
CA PRO A 417 -17.55 4.27 29.71
C PRO A 417 -18.40 2.99 29.63
N ARG A 418 -19.14 2.81 28.52
CA ARG A 418 -19.94 1.59 28.27
C ARG A 418 -19.08 0.33 28.17
N GLU A 419 -17.87 0.45 27.64
CA GLU A 419 -16.91 -0.66 27.62
C GLU A 419 -16.42 -0.99 29.04
N GLN A 420 -16.19 0.02 29.88
CA GLN A 420 -15.79 -0.18 31.28
C GLN A 420 -16.90 -0.84 32.12
N VAL A 421 -18.16 -0.49 31.85
CA VAL A 421 -19.34 -1.16 32.43
C VAL A 421 -19.41 -2.62 32.00
N ARG A 422 -19.24 -2.90 30.69
CA ARG A 422 -19.18 -4.28 30.16
C ARG A 422 -18.10 -5.13 30.84
N LEU A 423 -16.95 -4.51 31.13
CA LEU A 423 -15.83 -5.14 31.85
C LEU A 423 -16.02 -5.18 33.37
N LYS A 424 -17.16 -4.72 33.91
CA LYS A 424 -17.47 -4.63 35.35
C LYS A 424 -16.46 -3.82 36.16
N LYS A 425 -15.77 -2.88 35.52
CA LYS A 425 -14.82 -1.96 36.18
C LYS A 425 -15.50 -0.75 36.80
N ILE A 426 -16.66 -0.36 36.27
CA ILE A 426 -17.50 0.74 36.74
C ILE A 426 -18.92 0.19 36.89
N LYS A 427 -19.64 0.60 37.94
CA LYS A 427 -21.06 0.25 38.12
C LYS A 427 -21.93 1.02 37.13
N GLU A 428 -22.94 0.35 36.59
CA GLU A 428 -23.98 0.97 35.75
C GLU A 428 -24.68 2.07 36.56
N GLY A 429 -24.58 3.34 36.12
CA GLY A 429 -25.14 4.50 36.83
C GLY A 429 -24.16 5.40 37.59
N ALA A 430 -22.85 5.10 37.59
CA ALA A 430 -21.83 6.04 38.09
C ALA A 430 -21.50 7.15 37.06
N GLU A 431 -22.54 7.76 36.48
CA GLU A 431 -22.40 8.92 35.60
C GLU A 431 -22.07 10.14 36.47
N GLY A 432 -20.79 10.47 36.59
CA GLY A 432 -20.28 11.80 36.92
C GLY A 432 -20.73 12.39 38.25
N GLY A 433 -20.13 11.95 39.35
CA GLY A 433 -20.02 12.75 40.57
C GLY A 433 -18.67 13.48 40.57
N GLU A 434 -18.75 14.79 40.29
CA GLU A 434 -17.75 15.87 40.44
C GLU A 434 -16.35 15.72 39.83
#